data_AF-A0AAD8A3A1-F1
#
_entry.id   AF-A0AAD8A3A1-F1
#
_cell.length_a   1.000
_cell.length_b   1.000
_cell.length_c   1.000
_cell.angle_alpha   90.00
_cell.angle_beta   90.00
_cell.angle_gamma   90.00
#
_symmetry.space_group_name_H-M   'P 1'
#
loop_
_entity.id
_entity.type
_entity.pdbx_description
1 polymer ?
#
loop_
_entity_poly.entity_id
_entity_poly.type
_entity_poly.pdbx_seq_one_letter_code
_entity_poly.pdbx_strand_id
1 'polypeptide(L)'
;MSKIFTPTNQIRLTNVAVVRMKKGGKRFEIACYRNKVVSWRNKVETDIDEVLQTHTVFTNVSKGQVAKKEDLIKAFGKDDQTDVCKEILAKGELQVSDKERQSQLESLFRDIATTVADKCVNPETKRPYPVSMIEKAMKDAHYSVKPNRNAKQQALDVIPLLKATMPLERAQMRIRVVLSGKEARKLREKVAKLATSIESDKWDEGQLNMVTTIQKNYEALFVAT
;
A
#
# COMPACT_ATOMS: atom_id res chain seq x y z
N MET A 1 26.56 34.26 -41.08
CA MET A 1 25.97 33.15 -40.30
C MET A 1 24.50 33.06 -40.66
N SER A 2 24.11 32.02 -41.41
CA SER A 2 22.73 31.77 -41.84
C SER A 2 21.83 31.58 -40.62
N LYS A 3 20.88 32.49 -40.41
CA LYS A 3 19.81 32.34 -39.43
C LYS A 3 18.83 31.30 -39.96
N ILE A 4 18.87 30.10 -39.40
CA ILE A 4 17.89 29.05 -39.69
C ILE A 4 16.55 29.49 -39.09
N PHE A 5 15.57 29.79 -39.95
CA PHE A 5 14.21 30.26 -39.60
C PHE A 5 13.22 29.09 -39.41
N THR A 6 13.71 27.87 -39.25
CA THR A 6 12.87 26.74 -38.85
C THR A 6 12.93 26.60 -37.33
N PRO A 7 11.79 26.34 -36.65
CA PRO A 7 11.84 25.97 -35.24
C PRO A 7 12.76 24.75 -35.13
N THR A 8 13.71 24.81 -34.19
CA THR A 8 14.65 23.73 -33.93
C THR A 8 13.87 22.44 -33.73
N ASN A 9 14.24 21.36 -34.41
CA ASN A 9 13.53 20.07 -34.40
C ASN A 9 13.62 19.41 -33.01
N GLN A 10 12.91 19.96 -32.03
CA GLN A 10 12.92 19.53 -30.65
C GLN A 10 11.76 18.55 -30.44
N ILE A 11 12.07 17.27 -30.53
CA ILE A 11 11.13 16.20 -30.20
C ILE A 11 10.98 16.20 -28.67
N ARG A 12 9.84 16.69 -28.17
CA ARG A 12 9.50 16.61 -26.75
C ARG A 12 8.65 15.37 -26.53
N LEU A 13 9.21 14.39 -25.82
CA LEU A 13 8.42 13.27 -25.33
C LEU A 13 7.39 13.81 -24.32
N THR A 14 6.11 13.64 -24.61
CA THR A 14 5.01 14.05 -23.72
C THR A 14 4.68 12.92 -22.74
N ASN A 15 4.31 13.28 -21.50
CA ASN A 15 3.87 12.33 -20.45
C ASN A 15 4.85 11.19 -20.12
N VAL A 16 6.16 11.47 -20.12
CA VAL A 16 7.17 10.48 -19.72
C VAL A 16 7.23 10.31 -18.20
N ALA A 17 7.35 9.08 -17.74
CA ALA A 17 7.81 8.75 -16.41
C ALA A 17 9.27 8.28 -16.46
N VAL A 18 10.08 8.72 -15.50
CA VAL A 18 11.50 8.41 -15.45
C VAL A 18 11.74 7.38 -14.35
N VAL A 19 12.35 6.25 -14.69
CA VAL A 19 12.86 5.31 -13.69
C VAL A 19 14.37 5.50 -13.61
N ARG A 20 14.88 5.76 -12.41
CA ARG A 20 16.30 6.04 -12.16
C ARG A 20 16.95 4.89 -11.42
N MET A 21 18.16 4.54 -11.83
CA MET A 21 19.04 3.62 -11.11
C MET A 21 20.44 4.21 -10.99
N LYS A 22 21.05 4.11 -9.81
CA LYS A 22 22.46 4.49 -9.59
C LYS A 22 23.30 3.24 -9.44
N LYS A 23 24.23 3.01 -10.35
CA LYS A 23 25.12 1.82 -10.36
C LYS A 23 26.50 2.23 -10.88
N GLY A 24 27.57 1.71 -10.29
CA GLY A 24 28.95 2.02 -10.72
C GLY A 24 29.31 3.50 -10.68
N GLY A 25 28.78 4.27 -9.72
CA GLY A 25 29.02 5.70 -9.59
C GLY A 25 28.30 6.60 -10.60
N LYS A 26 27.61 6.01 -11.60
CA LYS A 26 26.85 6.72 -12.62
C LYS A 26 25.34 6.58 -12.40
N ARG A 27 24.59 7.52 -12.96
CA ARG A 27 23.12 7.52 -12.97
C ARG A 27 22.65 7.06 -14.34
N PHE A 28 21.69 6.15 -14.34
CA PHE A 28 21.02 5.65 -15.52
C PHE A 28 19.52 5.88 -15.35
N GLU A 29 18.88 6.30 -16.42
CA GLU A 29 17.48 6.68 -16.47
C GLU A 29 16.84 6.10 -17.73
N ILE A 30 15.59 5.68 -17.62
CA ILE A 30 14.80 5.15 -18.74
C ILE A 30 13.48 5.91 -18.86
N ALA A 31 13.03 6.08 -20.10
CA ALA A 31 11.77 6.73 -20.45
C ALA A 31 10.66 5.68 -20.55
N CYS A 32 9.69 5.74 -19.64
CA CYS A 32 8.59 4.78 -19.55
C CYS A 32 7.23 5.49 -19.60
N TYR A 33 6.18 4.74 -19.91
CA TYR A 33 4.81 5.20 -19.69
C TYR A 33 4.43 5.11 -18.21
N ARG A 34 3.77 6.15 -17.73
CA ARG A 34 3.56 6.37 -16.29
C ARG A 34 2.76 5.27 -15.58
N ASN A 35 1.66 4.83 -16.19
CA ASN A 35 0.77 3.83 -15.59
C ASN A 35 1.30 2.39 -15.74
N LYS A 36 2.21 2.17 -16.69
CA LYS A 36 2.70 0.84 -17.06
C LYS A 36 3.81 0.34 -16.13
N VAL A 37 4.60 1.23 -15.52
CA VAL A 37 5.69 0.83 -14.59
C VAL A 37 5.16 0.11 -13.36
N VAL A 38 4.02 0.54 -12.81
CA VAL A 38 3.42 -0.12 -11.63
C VAL A 38 2.86 -1.50 -12.02
N SER A 39 2.19 -1.59 -13.17
CA SER A 39 1.69 -2.87 -13.72
C SER A 39 2.81 -3.87 -13.98
N TRP A 40 3.96 -3.40 -14.49
CA TRP A 40 5.16 -4.22 -14.69
C TRP A 40 5.68 -4.80 -13.37
N ARG A 41 5.76 -3.99 -12.31
CA ARG A 41 6.18 -4.45 -10.97
C ARG A 41 5.21 -5.45 -10.37
N ASN A 42 3.91 -5.28 -10.64
CA ASN A 42 2.87 -6.21 -10.24
C ASN A 42 2.80 -7.46 -11.15
N LYS A 43 3.66 -7.57 -12.16
CA LYS A 43 3.71 -8.67 -13.15
C LYS A 43 2.41 -8.88 -13.93
N VAL A 44 1.63 -7.81 -14.10
CA VAL A 44 0.36 -7.86 -14.85
C VAL A 44 0.62 -7.82 -16.36
N GLU A 45 1.63 -7.06 -16.77
CA GLU A 45 2.05 -6.94 -18.17
C GLU A 45 3.44 -7.54 -18.33
N THR A 46 3.63 -8.30 -19.42
CA THR A 46 4.88 -9.01 -19.72
C THR A 46 5.62 -8.45 -20.93
N ASP A 47 4.98 -7.59 -21.71
CA ASP A 47 5.60 -6.95 -22.87
C ASP A 47 6.32 -5.65 -22.47
N ILE A 48 7.55 -5.50 -22.93
CA ILE A 48 8.44 -4.39 -22.62
C ILE A 48 8.17 -3.20 -23.54
N ASP A 49 7.74 -3.48 -24.77
CA ASP A 49 7.51 -2.47 -25.80
C ASP A 49 6.32 -1.58 -25.43
N GLU A 50 5.37 -2.10 -24.64
CA GLU A 50 4.25 -1.31 -24.10
C GLU A 50 4.63 -0.46 -22.88
N VAL A 51 5.69 -0.84 -22.16
CA VAL A 51 6.10 -0.17 -20.92
C VAL A 51 7.10 0.95 -21.22
N LEU A 52 8.04 0.70 -22.13
CA LEU A 52 9.08 1.64 -22.53
C LEU A 52 8.60 2.52 -23.69
N GLN A 53 8.96 3.80 -23.67
CA GLN A 53 8.78 4.65 -24.86
C GLN A 53 9.92 4.46 -25.86
N THR A 54 11.11 4.11 -25.37
CA THR A 54 12.30 3.91 -26.20
C THR A 54 13.20 2.90 -25.52
N HIS A 55 13.81 2.01 -26.30
CA HIS A 55 14.73 0.97 -25.83
C HIS A 55 16.13 1.50 -25.47
N THR A 56 16.28 2.81 -25.29
CA THR A 56 17.57 3.46 -25.05
C THR A 56 17.71 3.87 -23.59
N VAL A 57 18.86 3.55 -23.00
CA VAL A 57 19.22 3.97 -21.65
C VAL A 57 19.85 5.36 -21.70
N PHE A 58 19.35 6.27 -20.88
CA PHE A 58 19.84 7.64 -20.76
C PHE A 58 20.66 7.81 -19.48
N THR A 59 21.58 8.78 -19.45
CA THR A 59 22.12 9.32 -18.19
C THR A 59 21.21 10.40 -17.62
N ASN A 60 20.49 11.10 -18.50
CA ASN A 60 19.48 12.09 -18.13
C ASN A 60 18.39 12.15 -19.20
N VAL A 61 17.16 11.73 -18.86
CA VAL A 61 16.03 11.72 -19.79
C VAL A 61 15.58 13.15 -20.15
N SER A 62 15.56 14.06 -19.18
CA SER A 62 15.13 15.46 -19.41
C SER A 62 16.05 16.21 -20.38
N LYS A 63 17.34 15.84 -20.44
CA LYS A 63 18.32 16.42 -21.36
C LYS A 63 18.55 15.58 -22.63
N GLY A 64 17.92 14.41 -22.74
CA GLY A 64 18.14 13.46 -23.84
C GLY A 64 19.57 12.93 -23.93
N GLN A 65 20.31 12.88 -22.82
CA GLN A 65 21.70 12.41 -22.83
C GLN A 65 21.73 10.88 -22.76
N VAL A 66 22.17 10.23 -23.84
CA VAL A 66 22.26 8.76 -23.94
C VAL A 66 23.48 8.23 -23.18
N ALA A 67 23.35 7.09 -22.54
CA ALA A 67 24.47 6.41 -21.88
C ALA A 67 25.44 5.81 -22.91
N LYS A 68 26.74 6.00 -22.69
CA LYS A 68 27.78 5.38 -23.53
C LYS A 68 27.84 3.87 -23.27
N LYS A 69 28.11 3.08 -24.31
CA LYS A 69 28.26 1.61 -24.21
C LYS A 69 29.29 1.19 -23.17
N GLU A 70 30.43 1.89 -23.11
CA GLU A 70 31.47 1.63 -22.11
C GLU A 70 30.97 1.72 -20.66
N ASP A 71 30.03 2.64 -20.40
CA ASP A 71 29.48 2.86 -19.07
C ASP A 71 28.44 1.81 -18.71
N LEU A 72 27.68 1.34 -19.70
CA LEU A 72 26.75 0.23 -19.55
C LEU A 72 27.49 -1.07 -19.24
N ILE A 73 28.57 -1.36 -19.97
CA ILE A 73 29.40 -2.55 -19.73
C ILE A 73 30.04 -2.50 -18.34
N LYS A 74 30.58 -1.35 -17.92
CA LYS A 74 31.18 -1.20 -16.58
C LYS A 74 30.16 -1.33 -15.45
N ALA A 75 28.93 -0.86 -15.63
CA ALA A 75 27.91 -0.86 -14.59
C ALA A 75 27.08 -2.15 -14.54
N PHE A 76 26.74 -2.72 -15.70
CA PHE A 76 25.81 -3.85 -15.85
C PHE A 76 26.47 -5.12 -16.37
N GLY A 77 27.67 -5.05 -16.93
CA GLY A 77 28.35 -6.22 -17.53
C GLY A 77 27.71 -6.69 -18.84
N LYS A 78 26.78 -5.92 -19.40
CA LYS A 78 26.02 -6.23 -20.62
C LYS A 78 26.09 -5.05 -21.59
N ASP A 79 26.13 -5.34 -22.90
CA ASP A 79 26.01 -4.32 -23.97
C ASP A 79 24.56 -4.18 -24.47
N ASP A 80 23.70 -5.18 -24.23
CA ASP A 80 22.30 -5.10 -24.66
C ASP A 80 21.50 -4.10 -23.80
N GLN A 81 21.01 -3.05 -24.46
CA GLN A 81 20.23 -1.99 -23.83
C GLN A 81 18.90 -2.50 -23.31
N THR A 82 18.31 -3.50 -23.99
CA THR A 82 16.99 -4.04 -23.62
C THR A 82 17.05 -4.76 -22.28
N ASP A 83 18.06 -5.61 -22.10
CA ASP A 83 18.33 -6.28 -20.82
C ASP A 83 18.63 -5.30 -19.68
N VAL A 84 19.39 -4.23 -19.95
CA VAL A 84 19.66 -3.19 -18.96
C VAL A 84 18.36 -2.46 -18.57
N CYS A 85 17.49 -2.16 -19.53
CA CYS A 85 16.18 -1.58 -19.25
C CYS A 85 15.34 -2.48 -18.31
N LYS A 86 15.34 -3.81 -18.50
CA LYS A 86 14.65 -4.75 -17.60
C LYS A 86 15.20 -4.68 -16.17
N GLU A 87 16.53 -4.63 -16.02
CA GLU A 87 17.16 -4.52 -14.70
C GLU A 87 16.82 -3.18 -14.03
N ILE A 88 16.83 -2.08 -14.79
CA ILE A 88 16.47 -0.74 -14.29
C ILE A 88 14.98 -0.68 -13.92
N LEU A 89 14.07 -1.29 -14.69
CA LEU A 89 12.65 -1.36 -14.35
C LEU A 89 12.41 -2.11 -13.02
N ALA A 90 13.14 -3.21 -12.80
CA ALA A 90 12.99 -4.07 -11.64
C ALA A 90 13.62 -3.47 -10.36
N LYS A 91 14.83 -2.92 -10.46
CA LYS A 91 15.61 -2.44 -9.29
C LYS A 91 15.64 -0.92 -9.15
N GLY A 92 15.26 -0.18 -10.18
CA GLY A 92 15.28 1.28 -10.19
C GLY A 92 14.18 1.89 -9.35
N GLU A 93 14.33 3.17 -9.04
CA GLU A 93 13.33 3.97 -8.35
C GLU A 93 12.52 4.76 -9.39
N LEU A 94 11.20 4.65 -9.30
CA LEU A 94 10.30 5.45 -10.13
C LEU A 94 10.31 6.88 -9.62
N GLN A 95 10.71 7.82 -10.46
CA GLN A 95 10.57 9.24 -10.17
C GLN A 95 9.11 9.65 -10.39
N VAL A 96 8.34 9.64 -9.31
CA VAL A 96 6.98 10.18 -9.29
C VAL A 96 7.02 11.71 -9.31
N SER A 97 6.06 12.31 -10.01
CA SER A 97 5.83 13.75 -9.96
C SER A 97 5.41 14.17 -8.55
N ASP A 98 5.69 15.42 -8.15
CA ASP A 98 5.31 15.92 -6.82
C ASP A 98 3.79 15.87 -6.60
N LYS A 99 3.00 16.15 -7.64
CA LYS A 99 1.53 16.03 -7.59
C LYS A 99 1.06 14.59 -7.33
N GLU A 100 1.74 13.61 -7.94
CA GLU A 100 1.40 12.19 -7.78
C GLU A 100 1.83 11.68 -6.42
N ARG A 101 2.99 12.10 -5.93
CA ARG A 101 3.42 11.81 -4.57
C ARG A 101 2.41 12.34 -3.56
N GLN A 102 1.92 13.56 -3.76
CA GLN A 102 0.87 14.15 -2.92
C GLN A 102 -0.41 13.31 -2.95
N SER A 103 -0.88 12.93 -4.14
CA SER A 103 -2.09 12.12 -4.30
C SER A 103 -1.96 10.72 -3.69
N GLN A 104 -0.80 10.07 -3.83
CA GLN A 104 -0.52 8.77 -3.20
C GLN A 104 -0.49 8.88 -1.68
N LEU A 105 0.14 9.95 -1.15
CA LEU A 105 0.15 10.20 0.29
C LEU A 105 -1.25 10.47 0.83
N GLU A 106 -2.06 11.25 0.11
CA GLU A 106 -3.44 11.55 0.48
C GLU A 106 -4.35 10.32 0.43
N SER A 107 -4.22 9.49 -0.61
CA SER A 107 -4.92 8.20 -0.71
C SER A 107 -4.54 7.29 0.46
N LEU A 108 -3.25 7.12 0.72
CA LEU A 108 -2.76 6.28 1.81
C LEU A 108 -3.20 6.82 3.19
N PHE A 109 -3.21 8.13 3.36
CA PHE A 109 -3.72 8.78 4.56
C PHE A 109 -5.21 8.48 4.79
N ARG A 110 -6.03 8.59 3.74
CA ARG A 110 -7.45 8.26 3.77
C ARG A 110 -7.70 6.77 4.04
N ASP A 111 -6.89 5.88 3.45
CA ASP A 111 -6.98 4.43 3.67
C ASP A 111 -6.64 4.06 5.13
N ILE A 112 -5.64 4.72 5.71
CA ILE A 112 -5.31 4.56 7.14
C ILE A 112 -6.47 5.06 8.00
N ALA A 113 -6.99 6.26 7.73
CA ALA A 113 -8.12 6.81 8.49
C ALA A 113 -9.36 5.91 8.43
N THR A 114 -9.67 5.36 7.26
CA THR A 114 -10.77 4.40 7.08
C THR A 114 -10.53 3.12 7.88
N THR A 115 -9.32 2.56 7.79
CA THR A 115 -8.94 1.36 8.56
C THR A 115 -9.04 1.57 10.07
N VAL A 116 -8.68 2.77 10.56
CA VAL A 116 -8.80 3.14 11.97
C VAL A 116 -10.27 3.31 12.35
N ALA A 117 -11.09 3.95 11.50
CA ALA A 117 -12.52 4.15 11.71
C ALA A 117 -13.27 2.82 11.88
N ASP A 118 -12.94 1.83 11.05
CA ASP A 118 -13.59 0.52 11.09
C ASP A 118 -13.30 -0.25 12.39
N LYS A 119 -12.10 -0.03 12.95
CA LYS A 119 -11.56 -0.77 14.09
C LYS A 119 -11.71 -0.07 15.43
N CYS A 120 -11.98 1.22 15.46
CA CYS A 120 -12.01 2.01 16.69
C CYS A 120 -13.42 2.51 17.00
N VAL A 121 -13.77 2.52 18.27
CA VAL A 121 -15.04 3.05 18.79
C VAL A 121 -14.75 3.96 19.97
N ASN A 122 -15.69 4.88 20.22
CA ASN A 122 -15.69 5.66 21.44
C ASN A 122 -16.07 4.75 22.63
N PRO A 123 -15.28 4.69 23.72
CA PRO A 123 -15.59 3.86 24.88
C PRO A 123 -16.88 4.27 25.60
N GLU A 124 -17.25 5.56 25.59
CA GLU A 124 -18.43 6.07 26.29
C GLU A 124 -19.71 5.81 25.51
N THR A 125 -19.71 6.12 24.21
CA THR A 125 -20.92 6.05 23.37
C THR A 125 -21.04 4.75 22.60
N LYS A 126 -19.97 3.93 22.52
CA LYS A 126 -19.85 2.70 21.72
C LYS A 126 -20.15 2.88 20.23
N ARG A 127 -20.16 4.13 19.75
CA ARG A 127 -20.37 4.47 18.34
C ARG A 127 -19.03 4.60 17.61
N PRO A 128 -18.96 4.19 16.33
CA PRO A 128 -17.78 4.41 15.51
C PRO A 128 -17.61 5.90 15.20
N TYR A 129 -16.35 6.35 15.08
CA TYR A 129 -16.04 7.71 14.64
C TYR A 129 -16.14 7.82 13.12
N PRO A 130 -16.64 8.95 12.58
CA PRO A 130 -16.59 9.18 11.15
C PRO A 130 -15.14 9.36 10.68
N VAL A 131 -14.84 8.93 9.45
CA VAL A 131 -13.49 9.00 8.86
C VAL A 131 -12.93 10.42 8.90
N SER A 132 -13.77 11.44 8.65
CA SER A 132 -13.37 12.85 8.67
C SER A 132 -12.92 13.36 10.04
N MET A 133 -13.42 12.80 11.14
CA MET A 133 -12.93 13.12 12.49
C MET A 133 -11.53 12.54 12.72
N ILE A 134 -11.30 11.32 12.24
CA ILE A 134 -10.00 10.64 12.37
C ILE A 134 -8.97 11.34 11.49
N GLU A 135 -9.33 11.78 10.28
CA GLU A 135 -8.45 12.58 9.42
C GLU A 135 -8.00 13.87 10.09
N LYS A 136 -8.93 14.59 10.77
CA LYS A 136 -8.59 15.78 11.55
C LYS A 136 -7.67 15.44 12.71
N ALA A 137 -8.01 14.43 13.51
CA ALA A 137 -7.21 14.01 14.65
C ALA A 137 -5.80 13.54 14.24
N MET A 138 -5.65 12.89 13.07
CA MET A 138 -4.35 12.51 12.52
C MET A 138 -3.53 13.73 12.06
N LYS A 139 -4.18 14.78 11.52
CA LYS A 139 -3.51 16.05 11.17
C LYS A 139 -3.06 16.79 12.42
N ASP A 140 -3.89 16.84 13.46
CA ASP A 140 -3.59 17.49 14.74
C ASP A 140 -2.47 16.75 15.48
N ALA A 141 -2.42 15.43 15.38
CA ALA A 141 -1.34 14.60 15.92
C ALA A 141 -0.05 14.65 15.06
N HIS A 142 -0.04 15.40 13.95
CA HIS A 142 1.09 15.54 13.02
C HIS A 142 1.71 14.22 12.57
N TYR A 143 0.89 13.19 12.30
CA TYR A 143 1.39 11.89 11.88
C TYR A 143 1.92 11.93 10.43
N SER A 144 3.18 11.53 10.24
CA SER A 144 3.80 11.43 8.92
C SER A 144 3.63 10.02 8.34
N VAL A 145 2.85 9.93 7.26
CA VAL A 145 2.59 8.67 6.54
C VAL A 145 3.82 8.20 5.78
N LYS A 146 4.14 6.91 5.90
CA LYS A 146 5.29 6.29 5.21
C LYS A 146 4.83 5.46 4.01
N PRO A 147 5.13 5.84 2.76
CA PRO A 147 4.67 5.10 1.57
C PRO A 147 5.14 3.65 1.50
N ASN A 148 6.30 3.34 2.10
CA ASN A 148 6.91 2.01 2.03
C ASN A 148 6.29 1.00 3.01
N ARG A 149 5.35 1.41 3.87
CA ARG A 149 4.70 0.53 4.86
C ARG A 149 3.22 0.34 4.53
N ASN A 150 2.71 -0.85 4.81
CA ASN A 150 1.30 -1.16 4.58
C ASN A 150 0.37 -0.33 5.48
N ALA A 151 -0.79 0.09 4.95
CA ALA A 151 -1.79 0.89 5.67
C ALA A 151 -2.23 0.25 6.99
N LYS A 152 -2.37 -1.09 7.03
CA LYS A 152 -2.75 -1.83 8.25
C LYS A 152 -1.72 -1.74 9.37
N GLN A 153 -0.43 -1.76 9.02
CA GLN A 153 0.64 -1.62 10.01
C GLN A 153 0.68 -0.19 10.55
N GLN A 154 0.57 0.79 9.65
CA GLN A 154 0.52 2.20 10.04
C GLN A 154 -0.71 2.52 10.91
N ALA A 155 -1.86 1.90 10.63
CA ALA A 155 -3.05 2.05 11.47
C ALA A 155 -2.81 1.58 12.91
N LEU A 156 -2.01 0.54 13.14
CA LEU A 156 -1.68 0.07 14.50
C LEU A 156 -0.80 1.07 15.26
N ASP A 157 0.12 1.73 14.56
CA ASP A 157 0.99 2.78 15.11
C ASP A 157 0.21 4.08 15.40
N VAL A 158 -0.82 4.37 14.61
CA VAL A 158 -1.65 5.58 14.73
C VAL A 158 -2.63 5.50 15.91
N ILE A 159 -3.17 4.32 16.24
CA ILE A 159 -4.13 4.13 17.34
C ILE A 159 -3.64 4.68 18.70
N PRO A 160 -2.43 4.34 19.20
CA PRO A 160 -1.95 4.86 20.48
C PRO A 160 -1.69 6.38 20.43
N LEU A 161 -1.28 6.92 19.28
CA LEU A 161 -1.08 8.34 19.09
C LEU A 161 -2.42 9.10 19.19
N LEU A 162 -3.45 8.59 18.53
CA LEU A 162 -4.79 9.16 18.59
C LEU A 162 -5.44 8.99 19.96
N LYS A 163 -5.08 7.94 20.72
CA LYS A 163 -5.57 7.72 22.09
C LYS A 163 -5.20 8.87 23.05
N ALA A 164 -4.10 9.58 22.79
CA ALA A 164 -3.70 10.74 23.57
C ALA A 164 -4.57 11.98 23.30
N THR A 165 -5.06 12.14 22.07
CA THR A 165 -5.88 13.27 21.65
C THR A 165 -7.38 13.01 21.83
N MET A 166 -7.82 11.76 21.66
CA MET A 166 -9.22 11.34 21.73
C MET A 166 -9.34 9.97 22.40
N PRO A 167 -10.37 9.73 23.23
CA PRO A 167 -10.61 8.43 23.83
C PRO A 167 -11.02 7.42 22.74
N LEU A 168 -10.07 6.58 22.35
CA LEU A 168 -10.24 5.53 21.34
C LEU A 168 -9.97 4.17 21.96
N GLU A 169 -10.90 3.25 21.75
CA GLU A 169 -10.73 1.84 22.11
C GLU A 169 -10.98 0.96 20.90
N ARG A 170 -10.25 -0.16 20.82
CA ARG A 170 -10.45 -1.13 19.74
C ARG A 170 -11.80 -1.79 19.91
N ALA A 171 -12.59 -1.82 18.84
CA ALA A 171 -13.89 -2.44 18.81
C ALA A 171 -13.76 -3.94 19.09
N GLN A 172 -14.28 -4.35 20.24
CA GLN A 172 -14.48 -5.74 20.61
C GLN A 172 -15.97 -6.06 20.51
N MET A 173 -16.31 -7.15 19.82
CA MET A 173 -17.68 -7.61 19.65
C MET A 173 -17.95 -8.71 20.65
N ARG A 174 -18.97 -8.52 21.50
CA ARG A 174 -19.50 -9.59 22.36
C ARG A 174 -20.49 -10.40 21.55
N ILE A 175 -20.20 -11.68 21.36
CA ILE A 175 -21.03 -12.63 20.63
C ILE A 175 -21.62 -13.60 21.64
N ARG A 176 -22.93 -13.84 21.55
CA ARG A 176 -23.59 -14.96 22.21
C ARG A 176 -23.75 -16.09 21.20
N VAL A 177 -23.07 -17.20 21.45
CA VAL A 177 -23.19 -18.43 20.68
C VAL A 177 -24.09 -19.39 21.46
N VAL A 178 -25.22 -19.77 20.86
CA VAL A 178 -26.14 -20.78 21.38
C VAL A 178 -26.00 -22.00 20.49
N LEU A 179 -25.51 -23.11 21.04
CA LEU A 179 -25.32 -24.36 20.29
C LEU A 179 -26.08 -25.49 20.98
N SER A 180 -26.96 -26.17 20.25
CA SER A 180 -27.61 -27.41 20.68
C SER A 180 -26.94 -28.61 19.98
N GLY A 181 -26.60 -29.66 20.74
CA GLY A 181 -26.15 -30.94 20.18
C GLY A 181 -24.78 -31.45 20.65
N LYS A 182 -24.50 -32.73 20.35
CA LYS A 182 -23.31 -33.48 20.79
C LYS A 182 -21.98 -32.94 20.21
N GLU A 183 -22.04 -32.08 19.19
CA GLU A 183 -20.86 -31.44 18.56
C GLU A 183 -20.43 -30.12 19.22
N ALA A 184 -21.18 -29.63 20.20
CA ALA A 184 -20.88 -28.39 20.93
C ALA A 184 -19.47 -28.39 21.54
N ARG A 185 -18.94 -29.56 21.91
CA ARG A 185 -17.59 -29.72 22.48
C ARG A 185 -16.46 -29.45 21.48
N LYS A 186 -16.64 -29.83 20.20
CA LYS A 186 -15.66 -29.57 19.12
C LYS A 186 -15.68 -28.11 18.68
N LEU A 187 -16.86 -27.50 18.62
CA LEU A 187 -17.04 -26.09 18.26
C LEU A 187 -16.52 -25.16 19.37
N ARG A 188 -16.70 -25.53 20.65
CA ARG A 188 -16.10 -24.82 21.80
C ARG A 188 -14.59 -24.66 21.65
N GLU A 189 -13.86 -25.72 21.31
CA GLU A 189 -12.39 -25.64 21.15
C GLU A 189 -11.97 -24.74 19.98
N LYS A 190 -12.73 -24.73 18.87
CA LYS A 190 -12.47 -23.84 17.74
C LYS A 190 -12.77 -22.39 18.09
N VAL A 191 -13.86 -22.13 18.80
CA VAL A 191 -14.25 -20.78 19.21
C VAL A 191 -13.31 -20.25 20.30
N ALA A 192 -12.87 -21.08 21.24
CA ALA A 192 -11.88 -20.70 22.25
C ALA A 192 -10.52 -20.30 21.63
N LYS A 193 -10.11 -20.94 20.53
CA LYS A 193 -8.90 -20.56 19.78
C LYS A 193 -9.03 -19.23 19.02
N LEU A 194 -10.25 -18.79 18.75
CA LEU A 194 -10.56 -17.55 18.00
C LEU A 194 -10.99 -16.40 18.91
N ALA A 195 -11.37 -16.70 20.15
CA ALA A 195 -11.82 -15.77 21.17
C ALA A 195 -10.66 -15.01 21.82
N THR A 196 -10.84 -13.71 22.08
CA THR A 196 -9.86 -12.91 22.83
C THR A 196 -10.12 -13.00 24.35
N SER A 197 -11.38 -13.14 24.76
CA SER A 197 -11.78 -13.45 26.13
C SER A 197 -13.15 -14.14 26.15
N ILE A 198 -13.30 -15.17 26.99
CA ILE A 198 -14.56 -15.87 27.21
C ILE A 198 -15.13 -15.37 28.53
N GLU A 199 -16.30 -14.72 28.50
CA GLU A 199 -16.90 -14.07 29.68
C GLU A 199 -17.90 -14.97 30.41
N SER A 200 -18.55 -15.91 29.72
CA SER A 200 -19.40 -16.91 30.38
C SER A 200 -19.58 -18.15 29.53
N ASP A 201 -19.49 -19.31 30.19
CA ASP A 201 -19.72 -20.63 29.62
C ASP A 201 -20.81 -21.27 30.49
N LYS A 202 -22.07 -21.26 30.03
CA LYS A 202 -23.20 -21.89 30.73
C LYS A 202 -23.69 -23.06 29.91
N TRP A 203 -23.68 -24.23 30.54
CA TRP A 203 -24.23 -25.46 29.99
C TRP A 203 -25.54 -25.73 30.70
N ASP A 204 -26.65 -25.69 29.98
CA ASP A 204 -27.98 -25.92 30.53
C ASP A 204 -28.78 -26.82 29.57
N GLU A 205 -29.29 -27.94 30.08
CA GLU A 205 -30.15 -28.93 29.39
C GLU A 205 -29.83 -29.19 27.89
N GLY A 206 -28.56 -29.49 27.57
CA GLY A 206 -28.15 -29.85 26.20
C GLY A 206 -27.94 -28.68 25.24
N GLN A 207 -27.99 -27.44 25.76
CA GLN A 207 -27.62 -26.21 25.06
C GLN A 207 -26.37 -25.58 25.69
N LEU A 208 -25.37 -25.30 24.85
CA LEU A 208 -24.18 -24.53 25.22
C LEU A 208 -24.44 -23.05 24.92
N ASN A 209 -24.51 -22.25 25.98
CA ASN A 209 -24.59 -20.80 25.91
C ASN A 209 -23.22 -20.21 26.24
N MET A 210 -22.49 -19.80 25.21
CA MET A 210 -21.17 -19.19 25.37
C MET A 210 -21.21 -17.73 24.95
N VAL A 211 -20.80 -16.83 25.85
CA VAL A 211 -20.57 -15.42 25.52
C VAL A 211 -19.07 -15.20 25.38
N THR A 212 -18.63 -14.88 24.16
CA THR A 212 -17.24 -14.65 23.82
C THR A 212 -17.04 -13.28 23.22
N THR A 213 -15.91 -12.66 23.54
CA THR A 213 -15.50 -11.37 22.98
C THR A 213 -14.47 -11.62 21.88
N ILE A 214 -14.77 -11.16 20.67
CA ILE A 214 -13.95 -11.35 19.47
C ILE A 214 -13.69 -9.98 18.82
N GLN A 215 -12.51 -9.79 18.22
CA GLN A 215 -12.24 -8.59 17.43
C GLN A 215 -13.13 -8.56 16.17
N LYS A 216 -13.55 -7.38 15.73
CA LYS A 216 -14.51 -7.17 14.63
C LYS A 216 -14.13 -7.82 13.26
N ASN A 217 -12.92 -8.35 13.11
CA ASN A 217 -12.41 -8.90 11.86
C ASN A 217 -12.84 -10.36 11.53
N TYR A 218 -13.73 -10.98 12.31
CA TYR A 218 -14.17 -12.37 12.11
C TYR A 218 -15.60 -12.49 11.59
N GLU A 219 -16.06 -11.56 10.74
CA GLU A 219 -17.36 -11.66 10.05
C GLU A 219 -17.51 -12.96 9.22
N ALA A 220 -16.41 -13.55 8.79
CA ALA A 220 -16.39 -14.74 7.91
C ALA A 220 -16.84 -16.07 8.55
N LEU A 221 -17.19 -16.09 9.84
CA LEU A 221 -17.63 -17.32 10.54
C LEU A 221 -19.13 -17.42 10.76
N PHE A 222 -19.91 -16.38 10.42
CA PHE A 222 -21.34 -16.31 10.73
C PHE A 222 -22.27 -16.81 9.62
N VAL A 223 -21.78 -17.12 8.42
CA VAL A 223 -22.59 -17.67 7.34
C VAL A 223 -22.44 -19.19 7.29
N ALA A 224 -22.97 -19.86 8.30
CA ALA A 224 -23.23 -21.29 8.26
C ALA A 224 -24.39 -21.60 9.22
N THR A 225 -25.56 -21.02 8.92
CA THR A 225 -26.85 -21.60 9.30
C THR A 225 -27.29 -22.58 8.23
#